data_AF-A0A949I168-F1
#
_entry.id   AF-A0A949I168-F1
#
_cell.length_a   1.000
_cell.length_b   1.000
_cell.length_c   1.000
_cell.angle_alpha   90.00
_cell.angle_beta   90.00
_cell.angle_gamma   90.00
#
_symmetry.space_group_name_H-M   'P 1'
#
loop_
_entity.id
_entity.type
_entity.pdbx_description
1 polymer ?
#
loop_
_entity_poly.entity_id
_entity_poly.type
_entity_poly.pdbx_seq_one_letter_code
_entity_poly.pdbx_strand_id
1 'polypeptide(L)'
;MDAAEKLLLMFFILAAVAMFVFVTVAWSTRLPEQEQAEVQHRGYAIRGRWFLGITLFLLAAFFATIPFFPYLAAAEALLPAEKVPVIAQQFVFIMPDHFPLNRRILFEVTSRDVNHGFGIYNPEGQLIA
;
A
#
# COMPACT_ATOMS: atom_id res chain seq x y z
N MET A 1 14.13 -26.33 -13.06
CA MET A 1 12.83 -25.76 -13.42
C MET A 1 12.98 -24.28 -13.70
N ASP A 2 12.59 -23.82 -14.88
CA ASP A 2 12.56 -22.40 -15.20
C ASP A 2 11.41 -21.67 -14.47
N ALA A 3 11.29 -20.35 -14.66
CA ALA A 3 10.25 -19.56 -13.99
C ALA A 3 8.82 -19.96 -14.42
N ALA A 4 8.64 -20.33 -15.70
CA ALA A 4 7.35 -20.73 -16.24
C ALA A 4 6.91 -22.09 -15.69
N GLU A 5 7.83 -23.05 -15.59
CA GLU A 5 7.60 -24.36 -14.99
C GLU A 5 7.25 -24.25 -13.51
N LYS A 6 7.92 -23.36 -12.76
CA LYS A 6 7.59 -23.09 -11.34
C LYS A 6 6.20 -22.47 -11.17
N LEU A 7 5.85 -21.51 -12.01
CA LEU A 7 4.51 -20.90 -12.04
C LEU A 7 3.42 -21.92 -12.34
N LEU A 8 3.66 -22.77 -13.34
CA LEU A 8 2.73 -23.83 -13.73
C LEU A 8 2.56 -24.87 -12.62
N LEU A 9 3.65 -25.29 -11.98
CA LEU A 9 3.61 -26.20 -10.83
C LEU A 9 2.82 -25.58 -9.66
N MET A 10 3.08 -24.31 -9.33
CA MET A 10 2.36 -23.59 -8.28
C MET A 10 0.86 -23.50 -8.59
N PHE A 11 0.51 -23.19 -9.83
CA PHE A 11 -0.87 -23.17 -10.28
C PHE A 11 -1.55 -24.53 -10.09
N PHE A 12 -0.92 -25.63 -10.53
CA PHE A 12 -1.49 -26.96 -10.37
C PHE A 12 -1.64 -27.37 -8.90
N ILE A 13 -0.69 -27.01 -8.04
CA ILE A 13 -0.80 -27.26 -6.60
C ILE A 13 -2.00 -26.51 -6.01
N LEU A 14 -2.13 -25.20 -6.29
CA LEU A 14 -3.24 -24.40 -5.78
C LEU A 14 -4.59 -24.89 -6.33
N ALA A 15 -4.64 -25.24 -7.62
CA ALA A 15 -5.84 -25.80 -8.24
C ALA A 15 -6.22 -27.15 -7.63
N ALA A 16 -5.25 -28.03 -7.39
CA ALA A 16 -5.50 -29.32 -6.75
C ALA A 16 -6.00 -29.15 -5.30
N VAL A 17 -5.42 -28.23 -4.52
CA VAL A 17 -5.88 -27.90 -3.17
C VAL A 17 -7.30 -27.36 -3.19
N ALA A 18 -7.60 -26.40 -4.08
CA ALA A 18 -8.95 -25.85 -4.21
C ALA A 18 -9.95 -26.94 -4.61
N MET A 19 -9.64 -27.76 -5.61
CA MET A 19 -10.46 -28.88 -6.04
C MET A 19 -10.70 -29.88 -4.91
N PHE A 20 -9.66 -30.22 -4.14
CA PHE A 20 -9.78 -31.09 -2.97
C PHE A 20 -10.74 -30.51 -1.92
N VAL A 21 -10.65 -29.22 -1.62
CA VAL A 21 -11.59 -28.54 -0.72
C VAL A 21 -13.02 -28.62 -1.24
N PHE A 22 -13.26 -28.32 -2.52
CA PHE A 22 -14.62 -28.39 -3.08
C PHE A 22 -15.18 -29.81 -3.10
N VAL A 23 -14.36 -30.82 -3.42
CA VAL A 23 -14.78 -32.23 -3.40
C VAL A 23 -15.11 -32.67 -1.98
N THR A 24 -14.32 -32.30 -0.98
CA THR A 24 -14.61 -32.63 0.42
C THR A 24 -15.88 -31.94 0.93
N VAL A 25 -16.12 -30.68 0.57
CA VAL A 25 -17.37 -29.97 0.86
C VAL A 25 -18.55 -30.65 0.17
N ALA A 26 -18.46 -30.96 -1.13
CA ALA A 26 -19.51 -31.66 -1.86
C ALA A 26 -19.79 -33.06 -1.29
N TRP A 27 -18.76 -33.76 -0.79
CA TRP A 27 -18.94 -35.05 -0.13
C TRP A 27 -19.62 -34.89 1.25
N SER A 28 -19.32 -33.81 1.97
CA SER A 28 -19.90 -33.53 3.30
C SER A 28 -21.41 -33.32 3.29
N THR A 29 -22.02 -33.00 2.14
CA THR A 29 -23.48 -32.84 2.02
C THR A 29 -24.25 -34.15 2.18
N ARG A 30 -23.54 -35.30 2.23
CA ARG A 30 -24.13 -36.62 2.52
C ARG A 30 -24.27 -36.89 4.03
N LEU A 31 -23.70 -36.03 4.88
CA LEU A 31 -23.80 -36.15 6.33
C LEU A 31 -25.17 -35.65 6.82
N PRO A 32 -25.61 -36.05 8.03
CA PRO A 32 -26.83 -35.52 8.63
C PRO A 32 -26.78 -33.98 8.74
N GLU A 33 -27.94 -33.35 8.56
CA GLU A 33 -28.10 -31.91 8.77
C GLU A 33 -27.76 -31.55 10.22
N GLN A 34 -26.97 -30.48 10.39
CA GLN A 34 -26.62 -29.93 11.70
C GLN A 34 -27.40 -28.64 11.93
N GLU A 35 -27.74 -28.35 13.18
CA GLU A 35 -28.39 -27.10 13.51
C GLU A 35 -27.46 -25.91 13.20
N GLN A 36 -28.00 -24.88 12.55
CA GLN A 36 -27.23 -23.71 12.15
C GLN A 36 -26.53 -23.04 13.34
N ALA A 37 -27.14 -23.05 14.53
CA ALA A 37 -26.56 -22.48 15.75
C ALA A 37 -25.24 -23.18 16.16
N GLU A 38 -25.17 -24.50 16.04
CA GLU A 38 -23.98 -25.29 16.38
C GLU A 38 -22.82 -25.03 15.41
N VAL A 39 -23.14 -24.88 14.12
CA VAL A 39 -22.16 -24.62 13.06
C VAL A 39 -21.64 -23.17 13.13
N GLN A 40 -22.54 -22.20 13.35
CA GLN A 40 -22.17 -20.78 13.41
C GLN A 40 -21.18 -20.47 14.52
N HIS A 41 -21.39 -21.00 15.73
CA HIS A 41 -20.54 -20.68 16.89
C HIS A 41 -19.06 -20.95 16.62
N ARG A 42 -18.74 -22.08 15.96
CA ARG A 42 -17.37 -22.45 15.58
C ARG A 42 -16.79 -21.50 14.54
N GLY A 43 -17.55 -21.15 13.51
CA GLY A 43 -17.13 -20.21 12.47
C GLY A 43 -16.88 -18.80 13.01
N TYR A 44 -17.75 -18.32 13.90
CA TYR A 44 -17.64 -17.00 14.51
C TYR A 44 -16.45 -16.90 15.47
N ALA A 45 -16.08 -17.97 16.17
CA ALA A 45 -14.86 -17.99 17.00
C ALA A 45 -13.60 -17.77 16.15
N ILE A 46 -13.51 -18.43 14.98
CA ILE A 46 -12.39 -18.22 14.03
C ILE A 46 -12.42 -16.79 13.49
N ARG A 47 -13.61 -16.30 13.09
CA ARG A 47 -13.78 -14.94 12.57
C ARG A 47 -13.37 -13.87 13.58
N GLY A 48 -13.74 -14.02 14.84
CA GLY A 48 -13.38 -13.08 15.90
C GLY A 48 -11.87 -13.02 16.15
N ARG A 49 -11.20 -14.19 16.20
CA ARG A 49 -9.74 -14.27 16.35
C ARG A 49 -9.01 -13.68 15.15
N TRP A 50 -9.51 -13.95 13.93
CA TRP A 50 -8.96 -13.40 12.69
C TRP A 50 -9.12 -11.88 12.63
N PHE A 51 -10.31 -11.38 12.96
CA PHE A 51 -10.58 -9.95 13.05
C PHE A 51 -9.63 -9.26 14.03
N LEU A 52 -9.46 -9.83 15.23
CA LEU A 52 -8.54 -9.29 16.23
C LEU A 52 -7.09 -9.32 15.72
N GLY A 53 -6.66 -10.43 15.11
CA GLY A 53 -5.32 -10.58 14.55
C GLY A 53 -5.02 -9.55 13.45
N ILE A 54 -5.92 -9.39 12.48
CA ILE A 54 -5.77 -8.38 11.42
C ILE A 54 -5.78 -6.98 12.02
N THR A 55 -6.68 -6.69 12.95
CA THR A 55 -6.78 -5.37 13.58
C THR A 55 -5.48 -5.02 14.29
N LEU A 56 -4.93 -5.93 15.10
CA LEU A 56 -3.66 -5.73 15.80
C LEU A 56 -2.50 -5.60 14.82
N PHE A 57 -2.48 -6.38 13.74
CA PHE A 57 -1.46 -6.27 12.70
C PHE A 57 -1.51 -4.90 12.00
N LEU A 58 -2.69 -4.45 11.57
CA LEU A 58 -2.85 -3.15 10.91
C LEU A 58 -2.51 -2.00 11.85
N LEU A 59 -2.90 -2.07 13.13
CA LEU A 59 -2.51 -1.08 14.13
C LEU A 59 -0.99 -1.08 14.35
N ALA A 60 -0.37 -2.25 14.49
CA ALA A 60 1.07 -2.34 14.63
C ALA A 60 1.80 -1.77 13.40
N ALA A 61 1.34 -2.09 12.19
CA ALA A 61 1.89 -1.55 10.95
C ALA A 61 1.70 -0.02 10.88
N PHE A 62 0.54 0.49 11.26
CA PHE A 62 0.27 1.93 11.34
C PHE A 62 1.25 2.63 12.29
N PHE A 63 1.37 2.17 13.54
CA PHE A 63 2.30 2.77 14.49
C PHE A 63 3.76 2.59 14.10
N ALA A 64 4.13 1.46 13.50
CA ALA A 64 5.48 1.23 12.99
C ALA A 64 5.82 2.15 11.80
N THR A 65 4.83 2.54 10.99
CA THR A 65 5.04 3.38 9.80
C THR A 65 4.98 4.88 10.11
N ILE A 66 4.32 5.31 11.19
CA ILE A 66 4.26 6.72 11.62
C ILE A 66 5.64 7.43 11.62
N PRO A 67 6.71 6.87 12.21
CA PRO A 67 8.02 7.55 12.23
C PRO A 67 8.64 7.74 10.85
N PHE A 68 8.24 6.95 9.86
CA PHE A 68 8.71 7.06 8.48
C PHE A 68 7.90 8.07 7.66
N PHE A 69 6.81 8.62 8.21
CA PHE A 69 6.12 9.71 7.54
C PHE A 69 6.97 10.99 7.61
N PRO A 70 7.27 11.60 6.45
CA PRO A 70 8.19 12.74 6.39
C PRO A 70 7.60 14.03 6.97
N TYR A 71 6.35 14.05 7.46
CA TYR A 71 5.64 15.29 7.81
C TYR A 71 6.22 16.04 9.02
N LEU A 72 6.65 15.34 10.08
CA LEU A 72 7.01 15.99 11.35
C LEU A 72 8.49 16.39 11.41
N ALA A 73 9.39 15.57 10.87
CA ALA A 73 10.83 15.87 10.85
C ALA A 73 11.22 16.81 9.70
N ALA A 74 10.50 16.79 8.57
CA ALA A 74 10.81 17.69 7.45
C ALA A 74 10.43 19.14 7.78
N ALA A 75 9.30 19.41 8.44
CA ALA A 75 8.83 20.77 8.63
C ALA A 75 9.81 21.67 9.44
N GLU A 76 10.39 21.17 10.53
CA GLU A 76 11.30 21.97 11.39
C GLU A 76 12.76 21.93 10.92
N ALA A 77 13.22 20.82 10.32
CA ALA A 77 14.59 20.72 9.82
C ALA A 77 14.85 21.61 8.60
N LEU A 78 13.82 22.19 7.98
CA LEU A 78 13.94 22.93 6.73
C LEU A 78 14.44 24.38 6.89
N LEU A 79 14.73 24.88 8.09
CA LEU A 79 15.19 26.26 8.25
C LEU A 79 16.70 26.40 8.50
N PRO A 80 17.37 27.37 7.86
CA PRO A 80 16.85 28.27 6.81
C PRO A 80 16.74 27.58 5.44
N ALA A 81 15.63 27.79 4.72
CA ALA A 81 15.44 27.40 3.33
C ALA A 81 15.12 28.61 2.46
N GLU A 82 15.59 28.57 1.21
CA GLU A 82 15.19 29.48 0.16
C GLU A 82 13.81 29.06 -0.37
N LYS A 83 12.85 29.98 -0.30
CA LYS A 83 11.48 29.73 -0.75
C LYS A 83 11.36 29.95 -2.25
N VAL A 84 10.85 28.95 -2.97
CA VAL A 84 10.65 29.03 -4.41
C VAL A 84 9.19 28.73 -4.75
N PRO A 85 8.45 29.67 -5.35
CA PRO A 85 7.09 29.42 -5.79
C PRO A 85 7.10 28.49 -7.01
N VAL A 86 6.23 27.49 -7.00
CA VAL A 86 5.96 26.60 -8.13
C VAL A 86 4.49 26.71 -8.46
N ILE A 87 4.18 27.22 -9.66
CA ILE A 87 2.80 27.33 -10.12
C ILE A 87 2.57 26.28 -11.22
N ALA A 88 1.76 25.28 -10.90
CA ALA A 88 1.32 24.29 -11.86
C ALA A 88 0.21 24.85 -12.77
N GLN A 89 0.29 24.50 -14.05
CA GLN A 89 -0.72 24.75 -15.07
C GLN A 89 -0.72 23.53 -16.01
N GLN A 90 -1.80 23.30 -16.76
CA GLN A 90 -1.88 22.22 -17.74
C GLN A 90 -0.60 22.13 -18.59
N PHE A 91 0.11 21.01 -18.40
CA PHE A 91 1.33 20.61 -19.10
C PHE A 91 2.58 21.46 -18.82
N VAL A 92 2.60 22.29 -17.77
CA VAL A 92 3.77 23.11 -17.43
C VAL A 92 3.86 23.45 -15.93
N PHE A 93 5.09 23.59 -15.43
CA PHE A 93 5.39 24.23 -14.15
C PHE A 93 6.07 25.56 -14.38
N ILE A 94 5.54 26.63 -13.79
CA ILE A 94 6.14 27.96 -13.81
C ILE A 94 7.01 28.09 -12.55
N MET A 95 8.32 28.06 -12.74
CA MET A 95 9.35 28.10 -11.69
C MET A 95 10.70 28.52 -12.31
N PRO A 96 11.72 28.89 -11.51
CA PRO A 96 13.08 29.09 -12.01
C PRO A 96 13.64 27.83 -12.68
N ASP A 97 14.47 28.00 -13.69
CA ASP A 97 15.15 26.93 -14.43
C ASP A 97 16.53 26.58 -13.84
N HIS A 98 17.05 27.40 -12.92
CA HIS A 98 18.32 27.19 -12.24
C HIS A 98 18.15 27.31 -10.72
N PHE A 99 18.85 26.44 -9.99
CA PHE A 99 18.85 26.40 -8.52
C PHE A 99 20.28 26.42 -7.98
N PRO A 100 20.53 27.11 -6.85
CA PRO A 100 21.83 27.08 -6.21
C PRO A 100 22.12 25.70 -5.62
N LEU A 101 23.32 25.19 -5.89
CA LEU A 101 23.79 23.95 -5.29
C LEU A 101 24.03 24.12 -3.78
N ASN A 102 23.88 23.03 -3.04
CA ASN A 102 24.12 22.97 -1.58
C ASN A 102 23.28 23.97 -0.76
N ARG A 103 22.14 24.39 -1.30
CA ARG A 103 21.14 25.18 -0.58
C ARG A 103 19.88 24.35 -0.39
N ARG A 104 19.22 24.58 0.74
CA ARG A 104 17.94 23.97 1.04
C ARG A 104 16.84 24.81 0.39
N ILE A 105 16.04 24.17 -0.45
CA ILE A 105 14.92 24.82 -1.16
C ILE A 105 13.61 24.37 -0.53
N LEU A 106 12.72 25.32 -0.26
CA LEU A 106 11.33 25.07 0.11
C LEU A 106 10.46 25.43 -1.09
N PHE A 107 9.90 24.42 -1.76
CA PHE A 107 8.97 24.64 -2.86
C PHE A 107 7.58 24.98 -2.31
N GLU A 108 7.08 26.18 -2.63
CA GLU A 108 5.73 26.64 -2.31
C GLU A 108 4.84 26.35 -3.52
N VAL A 109 4.25 25.15 -3.55
CA VAL A 109 3.52 24.61 -4.70
C VAL A 109 2.05 25.04 -4.67
N THR A 110 1.55 25.57 -5.78
CA THR A 110 0.14 25.87 -6.01
C THR A 110 -0.27 25.58 -7.47
N SER A 111 -1.56 25.66 -7.79
CA SER A 111 -2.08 25.46 -9.15
C SER A 111 -2.99 26.61 -9.58
N ARG A 112 -2.98 26.93 -10.87
CA ARG A 112 -3.92 27.89 -11.50
C ARG A 112 -5.14 27.23 -12.14
N ASP A 113 -5.16 25.91 -12.26
CA ASP A 113 -6.25 25.17 -12.90
C ASP A 113 -6.67 23.90 -12.12
N VAL A 114 -6.25 22.71 -12.55
CA VAL A 114 -6.59 21.43 -11.91
C VAL A 114 -5.51 21.00 -10.92
N ASN A 115 -5.71 19.88 -10.23
CA ASN A 115 -4.67 19.31 -9.37
C ASN A 115 -3.54 18.70 -10.22
N HIS A 116 -2.31 18.94 -9.80
CA HIS A 116 -1.10 18.38 -10.43
C HIS A 116 -0.21 17.73 -9.37
N GLY A 117 0.53 16.70 -9.77
CA GLY A 117 1.60 16.14 -8.95
C GLY A 117 2.92 16.85 -9.26
N PHE A 118 3.55 17.44 -8.25
CA PHE A 118 4.91 17.98 -8.34
C PHE A 118 5.86 17.02 -7.62
N GLY A 119 6.75 16.38 -8.37
CA GLY A 119 7.73 15.43 -7.85
C GLY A 119 9.07 15.63 -8.54
N ILE A 120 10.15 15.53 -7.78
CA ILE A 120 11.52 15.68 -8.27
C ILE A 120 12.11 14.29 -8.43
N TYR A 121 12.64 14.03 -9.62
CA TYR A 121 13.23 12.75 -9.98
C TYR A 121 14.73 12.89 -10.27
N ASN A 122 15.51 11.89 -9.89
CA ASN A 122 16.92 11.80 -10.33
C ASN A 122 17.01 11.30 -11.80
N PRO A 123 18.20 11.33 -12.43
CA PRO A 123 18.37 10.85 -13.81
C PRO A 123 17.95 9.40 -14.05
N GLU A 124 17.94 8.56 -13.01
CA GLU A 124 17.50 7.17 -13.04
C GLU A 124 15.96 7.03 -12.94
N GLY A 125 15.23 8.13 -12.77
CA GLY A 125 13.76 8.15 -12.68
C GLY A 125 13.20 7.83 -11.28
N GLN A 126 14.01 7.92 -10.23
CA GLN A 126 13.59 7.70 -8.84
C GLN A 126 13.09 9.00 -8.22
N LEU A 127 11.94 8.94 -7.52
CA LEU A 127 11.39 10.07 -6.76
C LEU A 127 12.29 10.38 -5.55
N ILE A 128 12.77 11.62 -5.44
CA ILE A 128 13.68 12.07 -4.39
C ILE A 128 13.13 13.20 -3.52
N ALA A 129 12.12 13.94 -4.00
CA ALA A 129 11.41 14.97 -3.24
C ALA A 129 10.02 15.23 -3.83
#